data_AF-A0A4Q3KQ35-F1
#
_entry.id   AF-A0A4Q3KQ35-F1
#
_cell.length_a   1.000
_cell.length_b   1.000
_cell.length_c   1.000
_cell.angle_alpha   90.00
_cell.angle_beta   90.00
_cell.angle_gamma   90.00
#
_symmetry.space_group_name_H-M   'P 1'
#
loop_
_entity.id
_entity.type
_entity.pdbx_description
1 polymer ?
#
loop_
_entity_poly.entity_id
_entity_poly.type
_entity_poly.pdbx_seq_one_letter_code
_entity_poly.pdbx_strand_id
1 'polypeptide(L)'
;MEEHERPSQGIKIIDRRRFNAEGQTRSDANLADRDKPKVSQSAHEAAQKSREQQSKGQAGRPTTDFLSFIASLAANAMGALGAMPQAQARGIPVDHAMAREYIDIIAMLQERTKGNLTKEEDASLLRLMGELRSAYVEITRQAGAAGPAGAKPASKLL
;
A
#
# COMPACT_ATOMS: atom_id res chain seq x y z
N MET A 1 -66.90 -6.91 13.50
CA MET A 1 -65.50 -6.49 13.35
C MET A 1 -64.66 -7.73 13.62
N GLU A 2 -64.16 -8.38 12.56
CA GLU A 2 -63.25 -9.52 12.66
C GLU A 2 -61.82 -9.00 12.63
N GLU A 3 -61.07 -9.20 13.71
CA GLU A 3 -59.65 -8.90 13.77
C GLU A 3 -58.86 -10.11 13.24
N HIS A 4 -58.13 -9.93 12.14
CA HIS A 4 -57.17 -10.90 11.62
C HIS A 4 -55.82 -10.74 12.33
N GLU A 5 -55.52 -11.61 13.30
CA GLU A 5 -54.15 -11.83 13.77
C GLU A 5 -53.37 -12.69 12.75
N ARG A 6 -52.25 -12.16 12.24
CA ARG A 6 -51.36 -12.91 11.34
C ARG A 6 -50.44 -13.82 12.18
N PRO A 7 -50.33 -15.12 11.89
CA PRO A 7 -49.38 -15.98 12.60
C PRO A 7 -47.94 -15.62 12.24
N SER A 8 -47.11 -15.41 13.25
CA SER A 8 -45.67 -15.15 13.12
C SER A 8 -44.96 -16.38 12.55
N GLN A 9 -44.44 -16.26 11.33
CA GLN A 9 -43.65 -17.32 10.71
C GLN A 9 -42.29 -17.42 11.41
N GLY A 10 -42.08 -18.52 12.13
CA GLY A 10 -40.83 -18.81 12.85
C GLY A 10 -39.63 -18.98 11.91
N ILE A 11 -38.55 -18.23 12.17
CA ILE A 11 -37.30 -18.30 11.42
C ILE A 11 -36.57 -19.60 11.76
N LYS A 12 -36.38 -20.48 10.76
CA LYS A 12 -35.56 -21.70 10.92
C LYS A 12 -34.10 -21.36 10.64
N ILE A 13 -33.32 -21.24 11.71
CA ILE A 13 -31.88 -21.04 11.62
C ILE A 13 -31.23 -22.41 11.42
N ILE A 14 -30.75 -22.67 10.20
CA ILE A 14 -30.03 -23.89 9.86
C ILE A 14 -28.54 -23.64 10.10
N ASP A 15 -28.00 -24.27 11.14
CA ASP A 15 -26.57 -24.21 11.46
C ASP A 15 -25.77 -25.09 10.48
N ARG A 16 -24.92 -24.46 9.67
CA ARG A 16 -24.01 -25.11 8.69
C ARG A 16 -22.57 -25.25 9.19
N ARG A 17 -22.32 -25.04 10.48
CA ARG A 17 -20.95 -25.11 11.03
C ARG A 17 -20.39 -26.53 10.89
N ARG A 18 -19.09 -26.60 10.59
CA ARG A 18 -18.30 -27.83 10.36
C ARG A 18 -18.04 -28.63 11.65
N PHE A 19 -18.24 -28.01 12.80
CA PHE A 19 -17.96 -28.56 14.13
C PHE A 19 -19.20 -28.40 15.00
N ASN A 20 -19.49 -29.39 15.84
CA ASN A 20 -20.53 -29.28 16.85
C ASN A 20 -20.05 -28.41 18.04
N ALA A 21 -20.93 -28.13 19.00
CA ALA A 21 -20.62 -27.32 20.19
C ALA A 21 -19.52 -27.94 21.09
N GLU A 22 -19.18 -29.21 20.87
CA GLU A 22 -18.16 -29.97 21.60
C GLU A 22 -16.81 -30.02 20.84
N GLY A 23 -16.69 -29.28 19.72
CA GLY A 23 -15.46 -29.19 18.93
C GLY A 23 -15.18 -30.42 18.06
N GLN A 24 -16.12 -31.36 17.94
CA GLN A 24 -15.98 -32.56 17.13
C GLN A 24 -16.51 -32.34 15.71
N THR A 25 -15.81 -32.87 14.70
CA THR A 25 -16.25 -32.85 13.31
C THR A 25 -17.42 -33.82 13.13
N ARG A 26 -18.57 -33.34 12.66
CA ARG A 26 -19.73 -34.20 12.36
C ARG A 26 -19.40 -35.17 11.22
N SER A 27 -19.66 -36.45 11.42
CA SER A 27 -19.29 -37.58 10.53
C SER A 27 -20.12 -37.68 9.24
N ASP A 28 -21.18 -36.89 9.07
CA ASP A 28 -21.89 -36.74 7.78
C ASP A 28 -21.12 -35.83 6.79
N ALA A 29 -19.92 -35.38 7.17
CA ALA A 29 -19.07 -34.50 6.39
C ALA A 29 -18.06 -35.23 5.47
N ASN A 30 -18.31 -36.48 5.05
CA ASN A 30 -17.46 -37.08 4.01
C ASN A 30 -18.09 -38.25 3.24
N LEU A 31 -18.78 -37.95 2.14
CA LEU A 31 -18.95 -38.82 0.97
C LEU A 31 -19.08 -37.94 -0.28
N ALA A 32 -17.95 -37.47 -0.80
CA ALA A 32 -17.70 -37.37 -2.24
C ALA A 32 -16.23 -36.97 -2.44
N ASP A 33 -15.43 -37.99 -2.75
CA ASP A 33 -14.23 -37.88 -3.55
C ASP A 33 -14.50 -36.98 -4.76
N ARG A 34 -14.06 -35.72 -4.68
CA ARG A 34 -13.95 -34.81 -5.81
C ARG A 34 -12.71 -33.95 -5.60
N ASP A 35 -11.72 -34.26 -6.42
CA ASP A 35 -10.75 -33.36 -7.00
C ASP A 35 -10.00 -32.45 -6.02
N LYS A 36 -8.69 -32.69 -5.95
CA LYS A 36 -7.69 -31.65 -5.67
C LYS A 36 -8.15 -30.34 -6.32
N PRO A 37 -8.32 -29.22 -5.58
CA PRO A 37 -8.51 -27.94 -6.24
C PRO A 37 -7.18 -27.62 -6.92
N LYS A 38 -7.06 -27.99 -8.20
CA LYS A 38 -6.34 -27.16 -9.16
C LYS A 38 -6.95 -25.79 -8.97
N VAL A 39 -6.20 -24.89 -8.32
CA VAL A 39 -6.48 -23.46 -8.30
C VAL A 39 -6.73 -23.09 -9.75
N SER A 40 -8.01 -22.98 -10.08
CA SER A 40 -8.46 -22.88 -11.45
C SER A 40 -7.95 -21.55 -11.95
N GLN A 41 -7.42 -21.55 -13.17
CA GLN A 41 -7.06 -20.34 -13.90
C GLN A 41 -8.19 -19.29 -13.86
N SER A 42 -9.45 -19.73 -13.65
CA SER A 42 -10.63 -18.90 -13.43
C SER A 42 -10.57 -17.97 -12.21
N ALA A 43 -9.86 -18.30 -11.12
CA ALA A 43 -9.73 -17.41 -9.96
C ALA A 43 -8.73 -16.27 -10.25
N HIS A 44 -7.66 -16.58 -10.99
CA HIS A 44 -6.72 -15.59 -11.48
C HIS A 44 -7.34 -14.71 -12.57
N GLU A 45 -8.12 -15.30 -13.49
CA GLU A 45 -8.85 -14.57 -14.53
C GLU A 45 -10.01 -13.74 -13.96
N ALA A 46 -10.67 -14.17 -12.89
CA ALA A 46 -11.70 -13.35 -12.23
C ALA A 46 -11.08 -12.14 -11.53
N ALA A 47 -9.95 -12.32 -10.82
CA ALA A 47 -9.21 -11.20 -10.22
C ALA A 47 -8.62 -10.25 -11.29
N GLN A 48 -8.14 -10.79 -12.41
CA GLN A 48 -7.65 -9.99 -13.55
C GLN A 48 -8.78 -9.25 -14.27
N LYS A 49 -9.92 -9.90 -14.54
CA LYS A 49 -11.10 -9.25 -15.16
C LYS A 49 -11.70 -8.20 -14.26
N SER A 50 -11.73 -8.40 -12.93
CA SER A 50 -12.15 -7.36 -11.99
C SER A 50 -11.18 -6.17 -11.99
N ARG A 51 -9.87 -6.39 -12.12
CA ARG A 51 -8.86 -5.31 -12.21
C ARG A 51 -8.90 -4.57 -13.57
N GLU A 52 -9.22 -5.26 -14.66
CA GLU A 52 -9.45 -4.69 -15.99
C GLU A 52 -10.79 -3.95 -16.12
N GLN A 53 -11.83 -4.36 -15.38
CA GLN A 53 -13.12 -3.67 -15.35
C GLN A 53 -13.08 -2.43 -14.45
N GLN A 54 -12.24 -2.42 -13.41
CA GLN A 54 -12.08 -1.27 -12.53
C GLN A 54 -11.33 -0.10 -13.19
N SER A 55 -10.56 -0.34 -14.26
CA SER A 55 -9.85 0.70 -15.02
C SER A 55 -10.73 1.41 -16.07
N LYS A 56 -11.87 0.83 -16.47
CA LYS A 56 -12.78 1.41 -17.49
C LYS A 56 -13.92 2.27 -16.95
N GLY A 57 -14.08 2.38 -15.62
CA GLY A 57 -15.22 3.06 -14.98
C GLY A 57 -14.92 4.37 -14.24
N GLN A 58 -13.65 4.80 -14.12
CA GLN A 58 -13.29 6.04 -13.41
C GLN A 58 -12.81 7.12 -14.37
N ALA A 59 -13.67 7.55 -15.27
CA ALA A 59 -13.49 8.82 -15.97
C ALA A 59 -13.79 9.97 -14.99
N GLY A 60 -12.77 10.42 -14.25
CA GLY A 60 -12.88 11.63 -13.43
C GLY A 60 -11.83 11.83 -12.33
N ARG A 61 -11.10 10.79 -11.93
CA ARG A 61 -9.95 10.92 -11.02
C ARG A 61 -8.81 10.06 -11.55
N PRO A 62 -7.58 10.58 -11.68
CA PRO A 62 -6.44 9.71 -11.96
C PRO A 62 -6.34 8.72 -10.79
N THR A 63 -6.72 7.46 -11.03
CA THR A 63 -6.46 6.39 -10.08
C THR A 63 -4.94 6.28 -9.98
N THR A 64 -4.37 6.77 -8.88
CA THR A 64 -2.93 6.66 -8.67
C THR A 64 -2.65 5.20 -8.41
N ASP A 65 -1.95 4.55 -9.34
CA ASP A 65 -1.45 3.20 -9.14
C ASP A 65 -0.43 3.16 -7.99
N PHE A 66 -0.27 2.01 -7.32
CA PHE A 66 0.60 1.88 -6.14
C PHE A 66 2.02 2.37 -6.41
N LEU A 67 2.61 1.95 -7.54
CA LEU A 67 3.95 2.38 -7.92
C LEU A 67 4.04 3.87 -8.22
N SER A 68 2.99 4.46 -8.80
CA SER A 68 2.92 5.91 -9.02
C SER A 68 2.86 6.69 -7.69
N PHE A 69 2.17 6.14 -6.68
CA PHE A 69 2.14 6.73 -5.35
C PHE A 69 3.53 6.66 -4.69
N ILE A 70 4.17 5.49 -4.70
CA ILE A 70 5.54 5.33 -4.17
C ILE A 70 6.53 6.24 -4.91
N ALA A 71 6.43 6.37 -6.24
CA ALA A 71 7.28 7.25 -7.02
C ALA A 71 7.11 8.73 -6.62
N SER A 72 5.88 9.16 -6.28
CA SER A 72 5.66 10.52 -5.80
C SER A 72 6.29 10.76 -4.42
N LEU A 73 6.23 9.78 -3.50
CA LEU A 73 6.94 9.84 -2.22
C LEU A 73 8.46 9.89 -2.42
N ALA A 74 8.99 9.09 -3.35
CA ALA A 74 10.40 9.10 -3.68
C ALA A 74 10.86 10.44 -4.26
N ALA A 75 10.04 11.07 -5.12
CA ALA A 75 10.31 12.40 -5.64
C ALA A 75 10.35 13.45 -4.52
N ASN A 76 9.45 13.36 -3.52
CA ASN A 76 9.48 14.24 -2.35
C ASN A 76 10.75 14.03 -1.50
N ALA A 77 11.19 12.78 -1.30
CA ALA A 77 12.44 12.47 -0.62
C ALA A 77 13.65 13.09 -1.34
N MET A 78 13.72 12.93 -2.67
CA MET A 78 14.79 13.51 -3.49
C MET A 78 14.75 15.05 -3.51
N GLY A 79 13.56 15.64 -3.54
CA GLY A 79 13.37 17.08 -3.43
C GLY A 79 13.86 17.63 -2.09
N ALA A 80 13.53 16.95 -0.98
CA ALA A 80 14.00 17.29 0.35
C ALA A 80 15.53 17.16 0.51
N LEU A 81 16.16 16.22 -0.21
CA LEU A 81 17.63 16.12 -0.30
C LEU A 81 18.29 17.22 -1.13
N GLY A 82 17.52 18.07 -1.81
CA GLY A 82 18.07 19.07 -2.73
C GLY A 82 18.66 18.46 -4.00
N ALA A 83 18.36 17.20 -4.30
CA ALA A 83 18.84 16.50 -5.50
C ALA A 83 18.16 16.98 -6.80
N MET A 84 17.26 17.97 -6.70
CA MET A 84 16.60 18.60 -7.84
C MET A 84 17.29 19.93 -8.19
N PRO A 85 17.84 20.08 -9.41
CA PRO A 85 18.55 21.29 -9.84
C PRO A 85 17.74 22.59 -9.69
N GLN A 86 16.41 22.52 -9.84
CA GLN A 86 15.54 23.69 -9.69
C GLN A 86 15.28 24.09 -8.23
N ALA A 87 15.37 23.16 -7.28
CA ALA A 87 15.17 23.44 -5.86
C ALA A 87 16.33 24.30 -5.32
N GLN A 88 17.55 24.01 -5.77
CA GLN A 88 18.76 24.76 -5.43
C GLN A 88 18.72 26.19 -6.01
N ALA A 89 18.23 26.36 -7.24
CA ALA A 89 18.06 27.68 -7.87
C ALA A 89 16.98 28.55 -7.22
N ARG A 90 15.96 27.94 -6.59
CA ARG A 90 14.87 28.64 -5.89
C ARG A 90 15.13 28.86 -4.40
N GLY A 91 16.29 28.44 -3.89
CA GLY A 91 16.63 28.56 -2.46
C GLY A 91 15.73 27.73 -1.54
N ILE A 92 15.16 26.63 -2.06
CA ILE A 92 14.39 25.69 -1.23
C ILE A 92 15.37 25.06 -0.24
N PRO A 93 15.14 25.16 1.08
CA PRO A 93 16.03 24.58 2.08
C PRO A 93 16.15 23.07 1.90
N VAL A 94 17.37 22.55 1.94
CA VAL A 94 17.62 21.12 2.02
C VAL A 94 17.24 20.66 3.42
N ASP A 95 16.35 19.68 3.52
CA ASP A 95 15.88 19.11 4.78
C ASP A 95 16.12 17.60 4.79
N HIS A 96 17.27 17.21 5.34
CA HIS A 96 17.64 15.81 5.48
C HIS A 96 16.74 15.04 6.46
N ALA A 97 16.08 15.72 7.41
CA ALA A 97 15.14 15.08 8.32
C ALA A 97 13.86 14.72 7.58
N MET A 98 13.33 15.64 6.76
CA MET A 98 12.17 15.40 5.91
C MET A 98 12.44 14.30 4.87
N ALA A 99 13.63 14.29 4.25
CA ALA A 99 14.02 13.23 3.34
C ALA A 99 14.02 11.84 4.02
N ARG A 100 14.51 11.78 5.26
CA ARG A 100 14.51 10.55 6.05
C ARG A 100 13.10 10.09 6.38
N GLU A 101 12.21 11.01 6.76
CA GLU A 101 10.81 10.69 7.04
C GLU A 101 10.12 10.03 5.84
N TYR A 102 10.32 10.55 4.63
CA TYR A 102 9.79 9.90 3.43
C TYR A 102 10.38 8.50 3.17
N ILE A 103 11.68 8.31 3.38
CA ILE A 103 12.32 6.99 3.26
C ILE A 103 11.73 6.01 4.28
N ASP A 104 11.52 6.46 5.52
CA ASP A 104 10.94 5.65 6.59
C ASP A 104 9.47 5.29 6.29
N ILE A 105 8.68 6.21 5.73
CA ILE A 105 7.32 5.94 5.25
C ILE A 105 7.34 4.87 4.15
N ILE A 106 8.21 5.00 3.15
CA ILE A 106 8.32 4.01 2.06
C ILE A 106 8.74 2.64 2.61
N ALA A 107 9.68 2.60 3.57
CA ALA A 107 10.10 1.37 4.24
C ALA A 107 8.95 0.72 5.02
N MET A 108 8.19 1.50 5.78
CA MET A 108 6.99 1.02 6.47
C MET A 108 5.97 0.46 5.47
N LEU A 109 5.75 1.12 4.35
CA LEU A 109 4.84 0.65 3.31
C LEU A 109 5.31 -0.68 2.72
N GLN A 110 6.61 -0.84 2.43
CA GLN A 110 7.18 -2.12 1.96
C GLN A 110 6.87 -3.26 2.93
N GLU A 111 7.06 -3.04 4.23
CA GLU A 111 6.79 -4.06 5.24
C GLU A 111 5.30 -4.40 5.33
N ARG A 112 4.44 -3.38 5.29
CA ARG A 112 2.98 -3.53 5.44
C ARG A 112 2.30 -4.11 4.21
N THR A 113 2.87 -3.93 3.01
CA THR A 113 2.31 -4.45 1.76
C THR A 113 2.90 -5.79 1.33
N LYS A 114 3.85 -6.34 2.09
CA LYS A 114 4.47 -7.63 1.79
C LYS A 114 3.43 -8.74 1.64
N GLY A 115 3.52 -9.49 0.54
CA GLY A 115 2.55 -10.55 0.20
C GLY A 115 1.29 -10.06 -0.51
N ASN A 116 1.10 -8.74 -0.65
CA ASN A 116 0.02 -8.13 -1.43
C ASN A 116 0.53 -7.47 -2.74
N LEU A 117 1.84 -7.49 -2.98
CA LEU A 117 2.48 -6.95 -4.18
C LEU A 117 2.64 -8.02 -5.26
N THR A 118 2.57 -7.61 -6.53
CA THR A 118 3.06 -8.44 -7.64
C THR A 118 4.59 -8.57 -7.59
N LYS A 119 5.15 -9.53 -8.34
CA LYS A 119 6.62 -9.71 -8.40
C LYS A 119 7.30 -8.46 -8.96
N GLU A 120 6.67 -7.82 -9.94
CA GLU A 120 7.17 -6.62 -10.60
C GLU A 120 7.10 -5.42 -9.65
N GLU A 121 6.02 -5.27 -8.88
CA GLU A 121 5.85 -4.22 -7.88
C GLU A 121 6.89 -4.35 -6.75
N ASP A 122 7.07 -5.57 -6.23
CA ASP A 122 8.04 -5.85 -5.16
C ASP A 122 9.49 -5.59 -5.62
N ALA A 123 9.86 -6.07 -6.80
CA ALA A 123 11.18 -5.82 -7.37
C ALA A 123 11.44 -4.32 -7.62
N SER A 124 10.43 -3.60 -8.12
CA SER A 124 10.53 -2.16 -8.36
C SER A 124 10.69 -1.37 -7.07
N LEU A 125 9.92 -1.72 -6.04
CA LEU A 125 9.98 -1.10 -4.71
C LEU A 125 11.34 -1.34 -4.04
N LEU A 126 11.86 -2.58 -4.11
CA LEU A 126 13.17 -2.93 -3.55
C LEU A 126 14.29 -2.14 -4.22
N ARG A 127 14.27 -2.03 -5.56
CA ARG A 127 15.24 -1.25 -6.32
C ARG A 127 15.20 0.23 -5.92
N LEU A 128 14.00 0.81 -5.89
CA LEU A 128 13.81 2.22 -5.56
C LEU A 128 14.30 2.55 -4.14
N MET A 129 14.04 1.68 -3.15
CA MET A 129 14.55 1.86 -1.80
C MET A 129 16.08 1.81 -1.72
N GLY A 130 16.71 0.93 -2.52
CA GLY A 130 18.18 0.88 -2.63
C GLY A 130 18.77 2.18 -3.20
N GLU A 131 18.15 2.70 -4.26
CA GLU A 131 18.54 3.97 -4.88
C GLU A 131 18.40 5.14 -3.91
N LEU A 132 17.25 5.27 -3.23
CA LEU A 132 16.99 6.34 -2.26
C LEU A 132 17.95 6.33 -1.06
N ARG A 133 18.22 5.15 -0.49
CA ARG A 133 19.16 5.01 0.64
C ARG A 133 20.57 5.39 0.24
N SER A 134 21.01 4.98 -0.96
CA SER A 134 22.33 5.31 -1.48
C SER A 134 22.46 6.82 -1.69
N ALA A 135 21.46 7.44 -2.33
CA ALA A 135 21.42 8.89 -2.54
C ALA A 135 21.42 9.66 -1.21
N TYR A 136 20.64 9.21 -0.22
CA TYR A 136 20.61 9.82 1.11
C TYR A 136 21.99 9.81 1.77
N VAL A 137 22.67 8.65 1.80
CA VAL A 137 23.99 8.52 2.42
C VAL A 137 25.04 9.34 1.67
N GLU A 138 25.00 9.35 0.34
CA GLU A 138 25.93 10.13 -0.47
C GLU A 138 25.78 11.63 -0.22
N ILE A 139 24.55 12.14 -0.29
CA ILE A 139 24.25 13.57 -0.12
C ILE A 139 24.53 14.02 1.32
N THR A 140 24.13 13.23 2.32
CA THR A 140 24.40 13.58 3.74
C THR A 140 25.88 13.51 4.07
N ARG A 141 26.65 12.61 3.45
CA ARG A 141 28.12 12.59 3.59
C ARG A 141 28.77 13.82 2.94
N GLN A 142 28.29 14.23 1.77
CA GLN A 142 28.77 15.44 1.10
C GLN A 142 28.40 16.71 1.88
N ALA A 143 27.19 16.79 2.43
CA ALA A 143 26.75 17.88 3.30
C ALA A 143 27.50 17.92 4.64
N GLY A 144 27.90 16.76 5.18
CA GLY A 144 28.77 16.70 6.36
C GLY A 144 30.22 17.11 6.08
N ALA A 145 30.70 16.92 4.85
CA ALA A 145 32.02 17.35 4.39
C ALA A 145 32.06 18.84 4.01
N ALA A 146 30.93 19.39 3.54
CA ALA A 146 30.71 20.81 3.33
C ALA A 146 30.06 21.44 4.57
N GLY A 147 30.86 21.83 5.57
CA GLY A 147 30.39 22.48 6.80
C GLY A 147 29.38 23.63 6.56
N PRO A 148 28.62 24.04 7.60
CA PRO A 148 27.31 24.69 7.47
C PRO A 148 27.40 26.05 6.78
N ALA A 149 27.29 26.06 5.45
CA ALA A 149 27.21 27.25 4.63
C ALA A 149 25.76 27.43 4.17
N GLY A 150 24.95 28.14 4.95
CA GLY A 150 23.62 28.52 4.45
C GLY A 150 22.60 29.11 5.42
N ALA A 151 22.78 29.02 6.74
CA ALA A 151 21.86 29.67 7.68
C ALA A 151 22.25 31.14 7.86
N LYS A 152 21.84 32.03 6.93
CA LYS A 152 21.81 33.46 7.23
C LYS A 152 20.73 33.69 8.30
N PRO A 153 21.05 34.29 9.46
CA PRO A 153 20.05 34.58 10.47
C PRO A 153 19.07 35.62 9.91
N ALA A 154 17.78 35.30 9.96
CA ALA A 154 16.72 36.23 9.63
C ALA A 154 16.88 37.48 10.52
N SER A 155 17.08 38.62 9.87
CA SER A 155 17.30 39.91 10.48
C SER A 155 16.16 40.27 11.42
N LYS A 156 16.56 40.66 12.64
CA LYS A 156 15.78 41.35 13.66
C LYS A 156 15.00 42.51 13.02
N LEU A 157 13.67 42.39 12.92
CA LEU A 157 12.81 43.54 12.67
C LEU A 157 12.47 44.18 14.02
N LEU A 158 12.95 45.40 14.18
CA LEU A 158 12.51 46.40 15.17
C LEU A 158 11.07 46.82 14.88
#